data_AF-A0A970IH41-F1
#
_entry.id   AF-A0A970IH41-F1
#
_cell.length_a   1.000
_cell.length_b   1.000
_cell.length_c   1.000
_cell.angle_alpha   90.00
_cell.angle_beta   90.00
_cell.angle_gamma   90.00
#
_symmetry.space_group_name_H-M   'P 1'
#
loop_
_entity.id
_entity.type
_entity.pdbx_description
1 polymer ?
#
loop_
_entity_poly.entity_id
_entity_poly.type
_entity_poly.pdbx_seq_one_letter_code
_entity_poly.pdbx_strand_id
1 'polypeptide(L)'
;MKNNIRTILFWAVCWGLAEASIGYVLHFVENSAGILLYPFGAFCLIRAFWKSGNNIIVPVAVTLLAAILKLSNLAFTPPIYHYRVYFPVLAILSEGFATSGLLFITTRQPVQNLFTKLKIKK
;
A
#
# COMPACT_ATOMS: atom_id res chain seq x y z
N MET A 1 19.94 -7.09 -1.06
CA MET A 1 19.38 -5.78 -1.48
C MET A 1 18.79 -5.76 -2.89
N LYS A 2 19.43 -6.36 -3.91
CA LYS A 2 18.94 -6.33 -5.32
C LYS A 2 17.51 -6.87 -5.51
N ASN A 3 17.10 -7.88 -4.73
CA ASN A 3 15.74 -8.44 -4.78
C ASN A 3 14.67 -7.51 -4.18
N ASN A 4 15.04 -6.62 -3.26
CA ASN A 4 14.08 -5.78 -2.56
C ASN A 4 13.61 -4.64 -3.47
N ILE A 5 14.52 -4.04 -4.25
CA ILE A 5 14.19 -2.97 -5.20
C ILE A 5 13.21 -3.48 -6.27
N ARG A 6 13.46 -4.66 -6.84
CA ARG A 6 12.54 -5.26 -7.81
C ARG A 6 11.17 -5.55 -7.21
N THR A 7 11.13 -6.00 -5.96
CA THR A 7 9.88 -6.25 -5.22
C THR A 7 9.13 -4.94 -4.97
N ILE A 8 9.83 -3.89 -4.52
CA ILE A 8 9.27 -2.56 -4.31
C ILE A 8 8.64 -2.04 -5.61
N LEU A 9 9.40 -2.03 -6.70
CA LEU A 9 8.93 -1.52 -7.99
C LEU A 9 7.72 -2.30 -8.51
N PHE A 10 7.78 -3.63 -8.45
CA PHE A 10 6.68 -4.47 -8.92
C PHE A 10 5.37 -4.18 -8.17
N TRP A 11 5.41 -4.19 -6.84
CA TRP A 11 4.20 -3.98 -6.03
C TRP A 11 3.72 -2.53 -6.01
N ALA A 12 4.64 -1.56 -6.06
CA ALA A 12 4.29 -0.15 -6.17
C ALA A 12 3.60 0.17 -7.49
N VAL A 13 4.09 -0.39 -8.60
CA VAL A 13 3.46 -0.22 -9.92
C VAL A 13 2.11 -0.93 -9.97
N CYS A 14 1.98 -2.15 -9.45
CA CYS A 14 0.69 -2.85 -9.39
C CYS A 14 -0.37 -2.04 -8.63
N TRP A 15 -0.04 -1.53 -7.44
CA TRP A 15 -0.98 -0.74 -6.65
C TRP A 15 -1.22 0.64 -7.27
N GLY A 16 -0.15 1.38 -7.63
CA GLY A 16 -0.26 2.72 -8.20
C GLY A 16 -1.03 2.75 -9.53
N LEU A 17 -0.83 1.76 -10.42
CA LEU A 17 -1.60 1.66 -11.66
C LEU A 17 -3.05 1.25 -11.42
N ALA A 18 -3.33 0.35 -10.47
CA ALA A 18 -4.71 0.01 -10.11
C ALA A 18 -5.45 1.26 -9.61
N GLU A 19 -4.85 2.05 -8.73
CA GLU A 19 -5.45 3.29 -8.25
C GLU A 19 -5.59 4.34 -9.37
N ALA A 20 -4.60 4.45 -10.26
CA ALA A 20 -4.64 5.41 -11.36
C ALA A 20 -5.67 5.05 -12.44
N SER A 21 -5.89 3.75 -12.70
CA SER A 21 -6.85 3.27 -13.71
C SER A 21 -8.22 3.01 -13.10
N ILE A 22 -8.34 1.94 -12.30
CA ILE A 22 -9.58 1.50 -11.66
C ILE A 22 -10.10 2.59 -10.74
N GLY A 23 -9.23 3.25 -9.96
CA GLY A 23 -9.65 4.35 -9.09
C GLY A 23 -10.12 5.60 -9.84
N TYR A 24 -9.58 5.87 -11.04
CA TYR A 24 -10.08 6.97 -11.88
C TYR A 24 -11.47 6.65 -12.44
N VAL A 25 -11.69 5.41 -12.91
CA VAL A 25 -12.99 4.95 -13.39
C VAL A 25 -14.02 4.91 -12.25
N LEU A 26 -13.65 4.38 -11.07
CA LEU A 26 -14.55 4.32 -9.93
C LEU A 26 -14.97 5.71 -9.46
N HIS A 27 -14.09 6.71 -9.52
CA HIS A 27 -14.46 8.09 -9.17
C HIS A 27 -15.56 8.69 -10.07
N PHE A 28 -15.87 8.11 -11.23
CA PHE A 28 -17.05 8.51 -12.02
C PHE A 28 -18.35 7.89 -11.52
N VAL A 29 -18.29 6.75 -10.83
CA VAL A 29 -19.48 5.99 -10.38
C VAL A 29 -19.74 6.21 -8.90
N GLU A 30 -18.69 6.19 -8.07
CA GLU A 30 -18.78 6.37 -6.61
C GLU A 30 -17.65 7.27 -6.09
N ASN A 31 -18.00 8.14 -5.15
CA ASN A 31 -17.03 9.06 -4.54
C ASN A 31 -16.08 8.37 -3.54
N SER A 32 -16.30 7.07 -3.26
CA SER A 32 -15.58 6.28 -2.24
C SER A 32 -14.64 5.21 -2.84
N ALA A 33 -14.06 5.49 -4.01
CA ALA A 33 -13.13 4.58 -4.71
C ALA A 33 -11.99 4.05 -3.82
N GLY A 34 -11.54 4.85 -2.85
CA GLY A 34 -10.46 4.49 -1.93
C GLY A 34 -10.77 3.30 -1.01
N ILE A 35 -12.04 3.13 -0.58
CA ILE A 35 -12.42 2.02 0.31
C ILE A 35 -12.31 0.68 -0.42
N LEU A 36 -12.65 0.66 -1.71
CA LEU A 36 -12.65 -0.56 -2.50
C LEU A 36 -11.24 -0.99 -2.91
N LEU A 37 -10.36 -0.01 -3.13
CA LEU A 37 -8.98 -0.22 -3.56
C LEU A 37 -8.01 -0.43 -2.39
N TYR A 38 -8.34 0.04 -1.20
CA TYR A 38 -7.54 -0.20 0.00
C TYR A 38 -7.20 -1.68 0.26
N PRO A 39 -8.15 -2.66 0.25
CA PRO A 39 -7.79 -4.06 0.47
C PRO A 39 -6.80 -4.60 -0.57
N PHE A 40 -6.84 -4.08 -1.79
CA PHE A 40 -5.86 -4.41 -2.82
C PHE A 40 -4.48 -3.80 -2.51
N GLY A 41 -4.45 -2.52 -2.11
CA GLY A 41 -3.22 -1.86 -1.65
C GLY A 41 -2.58 -2.55 -0.45
N ALA A 42 -3.37 -2.88 0.57
CA ALA A 42 -2.93 -3.63 1.74
C ALA A 42 -2.36 -5.01 1.35
N PHE A 43 -3.02 -5.72 0.42
CA PHE A 43 -2.49 -6.98 -0.12
C PHE A 43 -1.13 -6.79 -0.79
N CYS A 44 -0.95 -5.75 -1.62
CA CYS A 44 0.33 -5.44 -2.25
C CYS A 44 1.43 -5.18 -1.21
N LEU A 45 1.14 -4.42 -0.15
CA LEU A 45 2.08 -4.12 0.93
C LEU A 45 2.47 -5.36 1.73
N ILE A 46 1.51 -6.20 2.11
CA ILE A 46 1.75 -7.45 2.84
C ILE A 46 2.61 -8.40 1.99
N ARG A 47 2.32 -8.53 0.68
CA ARG A 47 3.10 -9.40 -0.21
C ARG A 47 4.52 -8.87 -0.43
N ALA A 48 4.68 -7.56 -0.58
CA ALA A 48 5.99 -6.92 -0.67
C ALA A 48 6.82 -7.13 0.60
N PHE A 49 6.16 -7.02 1.77
CA PHE A 49 6.78 -7.25 3.07
C PHE A 49 7.33 -8.67 3.23
N TRP A 50 6.50 -9.67 2.95
CA TRP A 50 6.88 -11.08 3.07
C TRP A 50 7.98 -11.46 2.07
N LYS A 51 7.89 -10.96 0.83
CA LYS A 51 8.91 -11.22 -0.20
C LYS A 51 10.25 -10.55 0.09
N SER A 52 10.27 -9.47 0.87
CA SER A 52 11.49 -8.79 1.28
C SER A 52 12.14 -9.38 2.55
N GLY A 53 11.59 -10.45 3.12
CA GLY A 53 12.12 -11.03 4.36
C GLY A 53 11.82 -10.16 5.59
N ASN A 54 10.58 -9.65 5.68
CA ASN A 54 10.09 -8.86 6.82
C ASN A 54 10.79 -7.50 7.04
N ASN A 55 11.29 -6.89 5.97
CA ASN A 55 11.88 -5.56 6.06
C ASN A 55 10.79 -4.47 5.99
N ILE A 56 10.61 -3.73 7.09
CA ILE A 56 9.58 -2.67 7.23
C ILE A 56 9.79 -1.50 6.26
N ILE A 57 11.03 -1.29 5.79
CA ILE A 57 11.34 -0.20 4.84
C ILE A 57 10.66 -0.45 3.47
N VAL A 58 10.41 -1.71 3.11
CA VAL A 58 9.84 -2.06 1.80
C VAL A 58 8.40 -1.59 1.63
N PRO A 59 7.45 -1.89 2.54
CA PRO A 59 6.09 -1.36 2.47
C PRO A 59 6.01 0.17 2.44
N VAL A 60 6.86 0.85 3.21
CA VAL A 60 6.92 2.32 3.22
C VAL A 60 7.38 2.85 1.84
N ALA A 61 8.42 2.25 1.26
CA ALA A 61 8.90 2.61 -0.06
C ALA A 61 7.85 2.33 -1.17
N VAL A 62 7.12 1.21 -1.06
CA VAL A 62 6.01 0.86 -1.97
C VAL A 62 4.91 1.91 -1.91
N THR A 63 4.52 2.32 -0.71
CA THR A 63 3.50 3.36 -0.48
C THR A 63 3.91 4.68 -1.10
N LEU A 64 5.15 5.13 -0.87
CA LEU A 64 5.64 6.40 -1.40
C LEU A 64 5.66 6.40 -2.94
N LEU A 65 6.13 5.30 -3.55
CA LEU A 65 6.14 5.15 -5.00
C LEU A 65 4.73 5.08 -5.59
N ALA A 66 3.80 4.35 -4.96
CA ALA A 66 2.40 4.30 -5.40
C ALA A 66 1.74 5.69 -5.34
N ALA A 67 2.00 6.46 -4.28
CA ALA A 67 1.53 7.84 -4.15
C ALA A 67 2.09 8.75 -5.25
N ILE A 68 3.38 8.64 -5.57
CA ILE A 68 4.01 9.39 -6.67
C ILE A 68 3.39 9.02 -8.03
N LEU A 69 3.15 7.72 -8.27
CA LEU A 69 2.48 7.27 -9.49
C LEU A 69 1.08 7.86 -9.61
N LYS A 70 0.31 7.91 -8.52
CA LYS A 70 -1.01 8.57 -8.52
C LYS A 70 -0.90 10.08 -8.73
N LEU A 71 0.10 10.73 -8.14
CA LEU A 71 0.35 12.17 -8.30
C LEU A 71 0.77 12.53 -9.73
N SER A 72 1.42 11.63 -10.46
CA SER A 72 1.74 11.84 -11.88
C SER A 72 0.50 12.09 -12.74
N ASN A 73 -0.68 11.61 -12.31
CA ASN A 73 -1.95 11.86 -12.97
C ASN A 73 -2.36 13.35 -12.94
N LEU A 74 -1.76 14.16 -12.05
CA LEU A 74 -1.93 15.61 -11.99
C LEU A 74 -1.43 16.30 -13.28
N ALA A 75 -0.40 15.75 -13.92
CA ALA A 75 0.12 16.27 -15.19
C ALA A 75 -0.88 16.11 -16.35
N PHE A 76 -1.78 15.14 -16.24
CA PHE A 76 -2.80 14.84 -17.26
C PHE A 76 -4.18 15.39 -16.91
N THR A 77 -4.38 15.93 -15.70
CA THR A 77 -5.69 16.46 -15.26
C THR A 77 -5.73 17.99 -15.23
N PRO A 78 -6.83 18.61 -15.70
CA PRO A 78 -7.01 20.06 -15.62
C PRO A 78 -6.99 20.57 -14.17
N PRO A 79 -6.50 21.81 -13.91
CA PRO A 79 -6.41 22.40 -12.56
C PRO A 79 -7.70 22.35 -11.74
N ILE A 80 -8.84 22.49 -12.41
CA ILE A 80 -10.18 22.43 -11.80
C ILE A 80 -10.47 21.08 -11.12
N TYR A 81 -9.84 19.98 -11.56
CA TYR A 81 -10.09 18.63 -11.05
C TYR A 81 -8.95 18.06 -10.21
N HIS A 82 -7.97 18.90 -9.83
CA HIS A 82 -6.81 18.47 -9.04
C HIS A 82 -7.20 17.88 -7.67
N TYR A 83 -8.32 18.32 -7.08
CA TYR A 83 -8.85 17.76 -5.83
C TYR A 83 -9.08 16.23 -5.92
N ARG A 84 -9.50 15.73 -7.09
CA ARG A 84 -9.74 14.30 -7.35
C ARG A 84 -8.44 13.48 -7.40
N VAL A 85 -7.28 14.14 -7.44
CA VAL A 85 -5.96 13.49 -7.34
C VAL A 85 -5.42 13.59 -5.91
N TYR A 86 -5.55 14.75 -5.25
CA TYR A 86 -5.03 14.96 -3.89
C TYR A 86 -5.67 14.05 -2.85
N PHE A 87 -7.00 13.91 -2.85
CA PHE A 87 -7.69 13.07 -1.86
C PHE A 87 -7.25 11.60 -1.93
N PRO A 88 -7.20 10.95 -3.12
CA PRO A 88 -6.64 9.60 -3.23
C PRO A 88 -5.16 9.50 -2.84
N VAL A 89 -4.33 10.50 -3.15
CA VAL A 89 -2.91 10.48 -2.75
C VAL A 89 -2.77 10.50 -1.22
N LEU A 90 -3.55 11.34 -0.53
CA LEU A 90 -3.58 11.37 0.93
C LEU A 90 -4.07 10.04 1.51
N ALA A 91 -5.10 9.44 0.90
CA ALA A 91 -5.59 8.12 1.30
C ALA A 91 -4.52 7.03 1.13
N ILE A 92 -3.82 6.97 -0.01
CA ILE A 92 -2.71 6.02 -0.23
C ILE A 92 -1.65 6.16 0.86
N LEU A 93 -1.27 7.40 1.19
CA LEU A 93 -0.28 7.67 2.23
C LEU A 93 -0.76 7.23 3.61
N SER A 94 -1.98 7.62 4.02
CA SER A 94 -2.51 7.27 5.35
C SER A 94 -2.67 5.76 5.51
N GLU A 95 -3.26 5.10 4.52
CA GLU A 95 -3.49 3.66 4.52
C GLU A 95 -2.18 2.85 4.46
N GLY A 96 -1.24 3.30 3.62
CA GLY A 96 0.05 2.62 3.48
C GLY A 96 0.94 2.79 4.72
N PHE A 97 0.93 3.95 5.37
CA PHE A 97 1.61 4.13 6.66
C PHE A 97 0.94 3.34 7.77
N ALA A 98 -0.40 3.33 7.86
CA ALA A 98 -1.13 2.53 8.83
C ALA A 98 -0.81 1.04 8.68
N THR A 99 -0.87 0.52 7.45
CA THR A 99 -0.53 -0.89 7.16
C THR A 99 0.94 -1.19 7.47
N SER A 100 1.87 -0.30 7.11
CA SER A 100 3.28 -0.47 7.42
C SER A 100 3.55 -0.48 8.94
N GLY A 101 2.85 0.37 9.69
CA GLY A 101 2.89 0.39 11.15
C GLY A 101 2.32 -0.89 11.78
N LEU A 102 1.19 -1.39 11.27
CA LEU A 102 0.63 -2.67 11.70
C LEU A 102 1.58 -3.84 11.43
N LEU A 103 2.22 -3.87 10.26
CA LEU A 103 3.24 -4.86 9.93
C LEU A 103 4.47 -4.76 10.84
N PHE A 104 4.89 -3.55 11.21
CA PHE A 104 5.96 -3.35 12.20
C PHE A 104 5.60 -3.93 13.58
N ILE A 105 4.39 -3.68 14.08
CA ILE A 105 3.92 -4.23 15.35
C ILE A 105 3.86 -5.77 15.28
N THR A 106 3.34 -6.30 14.17
CA THR A 106 3.19 -7.75 13.95
C THR A 106 4.54 -8.47 13.82
N THR A 107 5.61 -7.78 13.42
CA THR A 107 6.94 -8.41 13.36
C THR A 107 7.71 -8.32 14.67
N ARG A 108 7.38 -7.35 15.52
CA ARG A 108 7.84 -7.29 16.92
C ARG A 108 7.23 -8.41 17.75
N GLN A 109 5.99 -8.81 17.47
CA GLN A 109 5.36 -9.99 18.05
C GLN A 109 5.35 -11.10 17.01
N PRO A 110 6.40 -11.95 16.91
CA PRO A 110 6.28 -13.11 16.05
C PRO A 110 5.07 -13.88 16.56
N VAL A 111 4.00 -13.92 15.77
CA VAL A 111 2.77 -14.66 16.06
C VAL A 111 3.11 -16.12 16.38
N GLN A 112 4.25 -16.61 15.88
CA GLN A 112 4.90 -17.85 16.31
C GLN A 112 5.18 -17.92 17.81
N ASN A 113 5.74 -16.90 18.47
CA ASN A 113 5.95 -16.86 19.92
C ASN A 113 4.64 -16.80 20.72
N LEU A 114 3.57 -16.24 20.13
CA LEU A 114 2.25 -16.26 20.74
C LEU A 114 1.66 -17.68 20.69
N PHE A 115 1.79 -18.38 19.55
CA PHE A 115 1.37 -19.77 19.42
C PHE A 115 2.24 -20.74 20.23
N THR A 116 3.56 -20.52 20.41
CA THR A 116 4.37 -21.30 21.36
C THR A 116 4.07 -20.96 22.81
N LYS A 117 3.72 -19.71 23.16
CA LYS A 117 3.22 -19.37 24.51
C LYS A 117 1.85 -19.99 24.81
N LEU A 118 0.98 -20.08 23.80
CA LEU A 118 -0.36 -20.66 23.90
C LEU A 118 -0.37 -22.19 23.76
N LYS A 119 0.70 -22.79 23.23
CA LYS A 119 0.92 -24.24 23.30
C LYS A 119 1.38 -24.58 24.71
N ILE A 120 0.38 -24.58 25.59
CA ILE A 120 0.36 -25.20 26.91
C ILE A 120 1.22 -26.47 26.84
N LYS A 121 2.25 -26.45 27.70
CA LYS A 121 2.98 -27.59 28.24
C LYS A 121 2.02 -28.78 28.32
N LYS A 122 2.10 -29.68 27.33
CA LYS A 122 1.47 -30.99 27.41
C LYS A 122 2.51 -31.98 27.88
#